data_AF-A0A350NRN2-F1
#
_entry.id   AF-A0A350NRN2-F1
#
_cell.length_a   1.000
_cell.length_b   1.000
_cell.length_c   1.000
_cell.angle_alpha   90.00
_cell.angle_beta   90.00
_cell.angle_gamma   90.00
#
_symmetry.space_group_name_H-M   'P 1'
#
loop_
_entity.id
_entity.type
_entity.pdbx_description
1 polymer ?
#
loop_
_entity_poly.entity_id
_entity_poly.type
_entity_poly.pdbx_seq_one_letter_code
_entity_poly.pdbx_strand_id
1 'polypeptide(L)'
;LEQIRNMAQPLGNLGKTAQSNHDDLRICAENRARLSTQAQALCQARQILTEFNDTLYQKTASLVAAPANAAQRRDEYSAGFLADAVNLDPATANDPLSLHINGYLYQCLTKHAGEYASSSLAINWSCNEDFTTWFFTLRPGVRFHNGRTVMAADVQFSLERMLLRSPYAKLFAAITGIINFKGG
;
A
#
# COMPACT_ATOMS: atom_id res chain seq x y z
N LEU A 1 -59.34 10.33 -57.71
CA LEU A 1 -59.04 9.59 -56.45
C LEU A 1 -57.54 9.36 -56.26
N GLU A 2 -56.80 8.90 -57.28
CA GLU A 2 -55.33 8.76 -57.20
C GLU A 2 -54.56 10.07 -56.96
N GLN A 3 -54.95 11.18 -57.61
CA GLN A 3 -54.33 12.50 -57.38
C GLN A 3 -54.41 12.95 -55.91
N ILE A 4 -55.54 12.71 -55.25
CA ILE A 4 -55.75 13.05 -53.83
C ILE A 4 -54.87 12.17 -52.94
N ARG A 5 -54.71 10.88 -53.29
CA ARG A 5 -53.84 9.94 -52.58
C ARG A 5 -52.36 10.34 -52.69
N ASN A 6 -51.94 10.77 -53.87
CA ASN A 6 -50.57 11.24 -54.13
C ASN A 6 -50.27 12.58 -53.43
N MET A 7 -51.28 13.42 -53.18
CA MET A 7 -51.14 14.63 -52.36
C MET A 7 -51.17 14.37 -50.84
N ALA A 8 -51.82 13.28 -50.40
CA ALA A 8 -51.90 12.91 -48.99
C ALA A 8 -50.63 12.21 -48.44
N GLN A 9 -49.88 11.49 -49.28
CA GLN A 9 -48.62 10.85 -48.88
C GLN A 9 -47.54 11.84 -48.35
N PRO A 10 -47.26 12.97 -49.02
CA PRO A 10 -46.33 13.97 -48.51
C PRO A 10 -46.74 14.53 -47.16
N LEU A 11 -48.04 14.77 -46.94
CA LEU A 11 -48.58 15.25 -45.66
C LEU A 11 -48.43 14.20 -44.55
N GLY A 12 -48.65 12.92 -44.86
CA GLY A 12 -48.40 11.82 -43.92
C GLY A 12 -46.92 11.67 -43.53
N ASN A 13 -46.00 11.93 -44.48
CA ASN A 13 -44.57 11.92 -44.21
C ASN A 13 -44.15 13.12 -43.34
N LEU A 14 -44.68 14.32 -43.61
CA LEU A 14 -44.46 15.51 -42.78
C LEU A 14 -44.95 15.30 -41.34
N GLY A 15 -46.09 14.65 -41.14
CA GLY A 15 -46.58 14.30 -39.80
C GLY A 15 -45.64 13.35 -39.04
N LYS A 16 -45.08 12.34 -39.72
CA LYS A 16 -44.06 11.43 -39.14
C LYS A 16 -42.76 12.16 -38.81
N THR A 17 -42.30 13.06 -39.68
CA THR A 17 -41.10 13.87 -39.44
C THR A 17 -41.29 14.84 -38.26
N ALA A 18 -42.47 15.47 -38.15
CA ALA A 18 -42.80 16.34 -37.02
C ALA A 18 -42.81 15.58 -35.69
N GLN A 19 -43.35 14.35 -35.68
CA GLN A 19 -43.35 13.50 -34.50
C GLN A 19 -41.92 13.07 -34.10
N SER A 20 -41.08 12.68 -35.07
CA SER A 20 -39.67 12.35 -34.83
C SER A 20 -38.91 13.54 -34.22
N ASN A 21 -39.08 14.74 -34.78
CA ASN A 21 -38.43 15.94 -34.26
C ASN A 21 -38.90 16.28 -32.84
N HIS A 22 -40.18 16.06 -32.53
CA HIS A 22 -40.72 16.24 -31.19
C HIS A 22 -40.11 15.23 -30.19
N ASP A 23 -39.98 13.98 -30.59
CA ASP A 23 -39.39 12.93 -29.76
C ASP A 23 -37.89 13.16 -29.53
N ASP A 24 -37.15 13.63 -30.54
CA ASP A 24 -35.74 14.01 -30.42
C ASP A 24 -35.54 15.18 -29.45
N LEU A 25 -36.40 16.21 -29.51
CA LEU A 25 -36.36 17.34 -28.58
C LEU A 25 -36.64 16.90 -27.13
N ARG A 26 -37.56 15.93 -26.94
CA ARG A 26 -37.83 15.34 -25.62
C ARG A 26 -36.61 14.58 -25.09
N ILE A 27 -35.99 13.75 -25.93
CA ILE A 27 -34.77 12.99 -25.57
C ILE A 27 -33.61 13.94 -25.25
N CYS A 28 -33.43 15.02 -26.02
CA CYS A 28 -32.42 16.04 -25.72
C CYS A 28 -32.66 16.74 -24.38
N ALA A 29 -33.91 17.03 -24.02
CA ALA A 29 -34.26 17.60 -22.73
C ALA A 29 -33.98 16.64 -21.56
N GLU A 30 -34.35 15.37 -21.72
CA GLU A 30 -34.07 14.31 -20.74
C GLU A 30 -32.56 14.09 -20.55
N ASN A 31 -31.79 14.07 -21.65
CA ASN A 31 -30.33 13.95 -21.61
C ASN A 31 -29.68 15.16 -20.94
N ARG A 32 -30.17 16.38 -21.18
CA ARG A 32 -29.71 17.59 -20.49
C ARG A 32 -29.95 17.50 -18.99
N ALA A 33 -31.13 17.03 -18.57
CA ALA A 33 -31.45 16.84 -17.17
C ALA A 33 -30.54 15.78 -16.51
N ARG A 34 -30.28 14.66 -17.19
CA ARG A 34 -29.34 13.61 -16.72
C ARG A 34 -27.92 14.15 -16.57
N LEU A 35 -27.45 14.91 -17.56
CA LEU A 35 -26.13 15.55 -17.54
C LEU A 35 -26.01 16.59 -16.41
N SER A 36 -27.06 17.38 -16.15
CA SER A 36 -27.05 18.32 -15.01
C SER A 36 -27.02 17.61 -13.66
N THR A 37 -27.76 16.50 -13.50
CA THR A 37 -27.75 15.71 -12.27
C THR A 37 -26.38 15.05 -12.05
N GLN A 38 -25.75 14.54 -13.12
CA GLN A 38 -24.41 13.97 -13.04
C GLN A 38 -23.35 15.02 -12.69
N ALA A 39 -23.46 16.23 -13.26
CA ALA A 39 -22.57 17.35 -12.92
C ALA A 39 -22.73 17.79 -11.46
N GLN A 40 -23.95 17.82 -10.92
CA GLN A 40 -24.20 18.10 -9.50
C GLN A 40 -23.61 17.02 -8.58
N ALA A 41 -23.76 15.74 -8.93
CA ALA A 41 -23.17 14.64 -8.17
C ALA A 41 -21.63 14.70 -8.13
N LEU A 42 -20.99 15.03 -9.26
CA LEU A 42 -19.53 15.23 -9.31
C LEU A 42 -19.08 16.44 -8.48
N CYS A 43 -19.85 17.52 -8.47
CA CYS A 43 -19.57 18.69 -7.62
C CYS A 43 -19.65 18.35 -6.13
N GLN A 44 -20.70 17.62 -5.72
CA GLN A 44 -20.86 17.15 -4.34
C GLN A 44 -19.73 16.21 -3.90
N ALA A 45 -19.35 15.25 -4.75
CA ALA A 45 -18.24 14.34 -4.45
C ALA A 45 -16.92 15.10 -4.24
N ARG A 46 -16.67 16.15 -5.04
CA ARG A 46 -15.49 17.00 -4.89
C ARG A 46 -15.53 17.82 -3.59
N GLN A 47 -16.69 18.35 -3.20
CA GLN A 47 -16.86 19.05 -1.93
C GLN A 47 -16.55 18.14 -0.75
N ILE A 48 -17.12 16.93 -0.72
CA ILE A 48 -16.88 15.92 0.33
C ILE A 48 -15.39 15.58 0.43
N LEU A 49 -14.71 15.35 -0.69
CA LEU A 49 -13.27 15.06 -0.69
C LEU A 49 -12.43 16.23 -0.17
N THR A 50 -12.83 17.47 -0.46
CA THR A 50 -12.14 18.67 0.02
C THR A 50 -12.33 18.83 1.52
N GLU A 51 -13.56 18.70 2.03
CA GLU A 51 -13.89 18.77 3.46
C GLU A 51 -13.18 17.66 4.27
N PHE A 52 -13.13 16.45 3.73
CA PHE A 52 -12.41 15.34 4.36
C PHE A 52 -10.91 15.64 4.45
N ASN A 53 -10.31 16.14 3.37
CA ASN A 53 -8.90 16.51 3.32
C ASN A 53 -8.58 17.64 4.31
N ASP A 54 -9.42 18.68 4.37
CA ASP A 54 -9.28 19.79 5.32
C ASP A 54 -9.42 19.32 6.77
N THR A 55 -10.36 18.42 7.04
CA THR A 55 -10.55 17.80 8.36
C THR A 55 -9.33 16.97 8.76
N LEU A 56 -8.74 16.22 7.82
CA LEU A 56 -7.50 15.48 8.06
C LEU A 56 -6.34 16.44 8.36
N TYR A 57 -6.20 17.55 7.63
CA TYR A 57 -5.17 18.55 7.91
C TYR A 57 -5.35 19.21 9.28
N GLN A 58 -6.57 19.59 9.65
CA GLN A 58 -6.84 20.19 10.97
C GLN A 58 -6.60 19.21 12.12
N LYS A 59 -7.01 17.95 11.98
CA LYS A 59 -6.76 16.90 12.98
C LYS A 59 -5.28 16.53 13.10
N THR A 60 -4.55 16.51 11.98
CA THR A 60 -3.10 16.25 12.00
C THR A 60 -2.32 17.44 12.54
N ALA A 61 -2.69 18.68 12.22
CA ALA A 61 -2.07 19.88 12.78
C ALA A 61 -2.24 19.98 14.31
N SER A 62 -3.40 19.58 14.84
CA SER A 62 -3.65 19.55 16.29
C SER A 62 -2.92 18.40 17.01
N LEU A 63 -2.55 17.32 16.31
CA LEU A 63 -1.67 16.26 16.84
C LEU A 63 -0.19 16.71 16.95
N VAL A 64 0.23 17.70 16.16
CA VAL A 64 1.60 18.26 16.19
C VAL A 64 1.76 19.36 17.25
N ALA A 65 0.66 19.92 17.75
CA ALA A 65 0.63 20.97 18.78
C ALA A 65 0.61 20.43 20.22
N ALA A 66 1.00 19.17 20.45
CA ALA A 66 1.39 18.76 21.80
C ALA A 66 2.59 19.64 22.22
N PRO A 67 2.62 20.21 23.44
CA PRO A 67 3.83 20.84 23.92
C PRO A 67 4.92 19.79 23.80
N ALA A 68 5.95 20.09 23.00
CA ALA A 68 7.19 19.37 23.09
C ALA A 68 7.66 19.58 24.54
N ASN A 69 7.33 18.64 25.42
CA ASN A 69 8.33 18.17 26.35
C ASN A 69 9.48 17.74 25.44
N ALA A 70 10.34 18.70 25.12
CA ALA A 70 11.64 18.45 24.54
C ALA A 70 12.35 17.65 25.63
N ALA A 71 12.08 16.34 25.64
CA ALA A 71 12.96 15.37 26.26
C ALA A 71 14.33 15.77 25.74
N GLN A 72 15.15 16.31 26.63
CA GLN A 72 16.47 16.81 26.31
C GLN A 72 17.14 15.69 25.51
N ARG A 73 17.35 15.90 24.20
CA ARG A 73 18.00 14.91 23.35
C ARG A 73 19.38 14.74 23.93
N ARG A 74 19.57 13.68 24.70
CA ARG A 74 20.89 13.16 24.95
C ARG A 74 21.23 12.38 23.69
N ASP A 75 22.20 12.88 22.95
CA ASP A 75 22.74 12.21 21.77
C ASP A 75 23.55 10.95 22.16
N GLU A 76 23.75 10.75 23.47
CA GLU A 76 24.43 9.60 24.04
C GLU A 76 23.49 8.81 24.97
N TYR A 77 23.45 7.50 24.75
CA TYR A 77 22.79 6.54 25.63
C TYR A 77 23.85 5.58 26.18
N SER A 78 23.98 5.53 27.50
CA SER A 78 24.87 4.60 28.20
C SER A 78 24.04 3.60 28.99
N ALA A 79 24.29 2.32 28.77
CA ALA A 79 23.68 1.21 29.50
C ALA A 79 24.76 0.26 30.01
N GLY A 80 24.61 -0.19 31.24
CA GLY A 80 25.44 -1.25 31.83
C GLY A 80 24.80 -2.61 31.63
N PHE A 81 25.61 -3.61 31.28
CA PHE A 81 25.19 -4.99 31.15
C PHE A 81 26.01 -5.88 32.08
N LEU A 82 25.43 -7.02 32.48
CA LEU A 82 26.06 -7.95 33.43
C LEU A 82 27.02 -8.95 32.76
N ALA A 83 27.13 -8.91 31.43
CA ALA A 83 27.96 -9.79 30.63
C ALA A 83 28.44 -9.05 29.38
N ASP A 84 29.43 -9.63 28.70
CA ASP A 84 29.91 -9.15 27.39
C ASP A 84 29.18 -9.87 26.24
N ALA A 85 29.12 -9.20 25.08
CA ALA A 85 28.62 -9.83 23.87
C ALA A 85 29.65 -10.81 23.30
N VAL A 86 29.19 -11.99 22.90
CA VAL A 86 30.07 -13.07 22.42
C VAL A 86 30.38 -12.93 20.93
N ASN A 87 29.38 -12.66 20.10
CA ASN A 87 29.56 -12.42 18.66
C ASN A 87 28.42 -11.59 18.07
N LEU A 88 28.72 -10.66 17.17
CA LEU A 88 27.73 -9.78 16.54
C LEU A 88 27.25 -10.29 15.17
N ASP A 89 27.41 -11.58 14.91
CA ASP A 89 26.90 -12.19 13.68
C ASP A 89 25.47 -12.68 13.90
N PRO A 90 24.44 -12.05 13.30
CA PRO A 90 23.05 -12.44 13.54
C PRO A 90 22.75 -13.87 13.08
N ALA A 91 23.58 -14.46 12.21
CA ALA A 91 23.39 -15.83 11.80
C ALA A 91 23.77 -16.85 12.89
N THR A 92 24.72 -16.51 13.77
CA THR A 92 25.31 -17.46 14.74
C THR A 92 25.14 -17.04 16.20
N ALA A 93 24.79 -15.79 16.49
CA ALA A 93 24.56 -15.28 17.82
C ALA A 93 23.43 -16.05 18.54
N ASN A 94 23.67 -16.44 19.79
CA ASN A 94 22.71 -17.17 20.62
C ASN A 94 22.69 -16.74 22.09
N ASP A 95 23.46 -15.71 22.45
CA ASP A 95 23.43 -15.09 23.77
C ASP A 95 22.55 -13.83 23.78
N PRO A 96 21.91 -13.50 24.91
CA PRO A 96 20.97 -12.39 24.99
C PRO A 96 21.57 -11.03 24.62
N LEU A 97 22.81 -10.75 25.00
CA LEU A 97 23.40 -9.42 24.79
C LEU A 97 23.81 -9.20 23.34
N SER A 98 24.42 -10.19 22.69
CA SER A 98 24.70 -10.13 21.26
C SER A 98 23.43 -9.93 20.45
N LEU A 99 22.34 -10.65 20.78
CA LEU A 99 21.04 -10.47 20.13
C LEU A 99 20.44 -9.08 20.39
N HIS A 100 20.62 -8.55 21.61
CA HIS A 100 20.20 -7.19 21.95
C HIS A 100 20.95 -6.14 21.12
N ILE A 101 22.28 -6.24 21.01
CA ILE A 101 23.10 -5.35 20.19
C ILE A 101 22.74 -5.48 18.70
N ASN A 102 22.51 -6.70 18.22
CA ASN A 102 22.08 -6.96 16.84
C ASN A 102 20.75 -6.25 16.52
N GLY A 103 19.87 -6.03 17.50
CA GLY A 103 18.64 -5.26 17.33
C GLY A 103 18.86 -3.78 16.97
N TYR A 104 20.06 -3.24 17.24
CA TYR A 104 20.46 -1.89 16.83
C TYR A 104 21.21 -1.87 15.49
N LEU A 105 21.93 -2.94 15.15
CA LEU A 105 22.76 -3.03 13.94
C LEU A 105 22.02 -3.58 12.71
N TYR A 106 21.04 -4.45 12.93
CA TYR A 106 20.34 -5.18 11.89
C TYR A 106 18.83 -4.96 11.95
N GLN A 107 18.16 -5.26 10.85
CA GLN A 107 16.73 -5.06 10.70
C GLN A 107 16.05 -6.30 10.11
N CYS A 108 14.94 -6.73 10.73
CA CYS A 108 14.11 -7.83 10.25
C CYS A 108 13.14 -7.39 9.13
N LEU A 109 12.63 -8.36 8.36
CA LEU A 109 11.57 -8.13 7.36
C LEU A 109 10.33 -7.49 7.99
N THR A 110 9.88 -8.07 9.10
CA THR A 110 8.77 -7.59 9.93
C THR A 110 9.21 -7.42 11.38
N LYS A 111 8.41 -6.72 12.17
CA LYS A 111 8.59 -6.58 13.63
C LYS A 111 7.36 -7.11 14.35
N HIS A 112 7.57 -7.72 15.50
CA HIS A 112 6.46 -8.14 16.36
C HIS A 112 5.81 -6.91 17.01
N ALA A 113 4.48 -6.79 16.89
CA ALA A 113 3.69 -5.69 17.46
C ALA A 113 2.44 -6.26 18.14
N GLY A 114 2.62 -6.81 19.35
CA GLY A 114 1.56 -7.52 20.06
C GLY A 114 1.15 -8.78 19.30
N GLU A 115 -0.12 -8.98 19.04
CA GLU A 115 -0.60 -10.17 18.32
C GLU A 115 -0.29 -10.16 16.82
N TYR A 116 0.13 -9.02 16.26
CA TYR A 116 0.30 -8.84 14.82
C TYR A 116 1.75 -8.57 14.42
N ALA A 117 2.06 -8.89 13.17
CA ALA A 117 3.28 -8.41 12.53
C ALA A 117 3.10 -6.96 12.06
N SER A 118 4.12 -6.14 12.28
CA SER A 118 4.22 -4.76 11.81
C SER A 118 5.34 -4.61 10.79
N SER A 119 5.25 -3.53 10.01
CA SER A 119 6.23 -3.24 8.95
C SER A 119 7.62 -2.93 9.52
N SER A 120 8.65 -3.32 8.76
CA SER A 120 10.04 -3.02 9.06
C SER A 120 10.79 -2.77 7.76
N LEU A 121 11.58 -3.74 7.26
CA LEU A 121 12.19 -3.64 5.94
C LEU A 121 11.13 -3.87 4.85
N ALA A 122 10.17 -4.77 5.08
CA ALA A 122 9.02 -4.95 4.22
C ALA A 122 7.93 -3.91 4.55
N ILE A 123 7.40 -3.25 3.52
CA ILE A 123 6.31 -2.27 3.63
C ILE A 123 4.93 -2.91 3.44
N ASN A 124 4.89 -4.05 2.73
CA ASN A 124 3.68 -4.81 2.49
C ASN A 124 4.04 -6.28 2.27
N TRP A 125 3.10 -7.19 2.54
CA TRP A 125 3.23 -8.59 2.20
C TRP A 125 1.86 -9.23 1.95
N SER A 126 1.85 -10.26 1.11
CA SER A 126 0.68 -11.09 0.81
C SER A 126 1.06 -12.56 0.78
N CYS A 127 0.07 -13.43 0.83
CA CYS A 127 0.26 -14.88 0.70
C CYS A 127 -0.69 -15.47 -0.34
N ASN A 128 -0.38 -16.68 -0.82
CA ASN A 128 -1.34 -17.48 -1.58
C ASN A 128 -2.45 -18.03 -0.68
N GLU A 129 -3.47 -18.63 -1.30
CA GLU A 129 -4.64 -19.19 -0.62
C GLU A 129 -4.27 -20.27 0.42
N ASP A 130 -3.23 -21.07 0.14
CA ASP A 130 -2.78 -22.14 1.02
C ASP A 130 -1.79 -21.69 2.12
N PHE A 131 -1.46 -20.41 2.20
CA PHE A 131 -0.47 -19.84 3.14
C PHE A 131 0.95 -20.44 3.07
N THR A 132 1.29 -21.06 1.94
CA THR A 132 2.60 -21.72 1.71
C THR A 132 3.62 -20.82 1.04
N THR A 133 3.18 -19.75 0.37
CA THR A 133 4.03 -18.79 -0.34
C THR A 133 3.73 -17.38 0.12
N TRP A 134 4.77 -16.64 0.53
CA TRP A 134 4.67 -15.27 1.01
C TRP A 134 5.47 -14.33 0.11
N PHE A 135 4.83 -13.25 -0.32
CA PHE A 135 5.42 -12.22 -1.15
C PHE A 135 5.65 -10.97 -0.30
N PHE A 136 6.88 -10.47 -0.25
CA PHE A 136 7.24 -9.28 0.52
C PHE A 136 7.67 -8.15 -0.42
N THR A 137 7.09 -6.96 -0.23
CA THR A 137 7.51 -5.73 -0.91
C THR A 137 8.49 -4.99 -0.01
N LEU A 138 9.74 -4.84 -0.44
CA LEU A 138 10.77 -4.13 0.32
C LEU A 138 10.63 -2.62 0.20
N ARG A 139 11.01 -1.90 1.26
CA ARG A 139 11.08 -0.44 1.25
C ARG A 139 12.11 0.03 0.21
N PRO A 140 11.75 0.95 -0.70
CA PRO A 140 12.70 1.48 -1.68
C PRO A 140 13.76 2.36 -1.01
N GLY A 141 14.97 2.35 -1.56
CA GLY A 141 16.05 3.25 -1.16
C GLY A 141 16.72 2.95 0.18
N VAL A 142 16.42 1.82 0.82
CA VAL A 142 17.12 1.39 2.03
C VAL A 142 18.56 1.04 1.68
N ARG A 143 19.51 1.47 2.52
CA ARG A 143 20.95 1.27 2.32
C ARG A 143 21.57 0.64 3.55
N PHE A 144 22.58 -0.19 3.33
CA PHE A 144 23.50 -0.61 4.36
C PHE A 144 24.40 0.55 4.80
N HIS A 145 25.08 0.42 5.93
CA HIS A 145 26.01 1.43 6.46
C HIS A 145 27.16 1.77 5.50
N ASN A 146 27.48 0.90 4.54
CA ASN A 146 28.47 1.14 3.48
C ASN A 146 27.89 1.86 2.23
N GLY A 147 26.62 2.25 2.26
CA GLY A 147 25.94 2.95 1.16
C GLY A 147 25.32 2.07 0.08
N ARG A 148 25.59 0.75 0.05
CA ARG A 148 24.99 -0.18 -0.90
C ARG A 148 23.48 -0.30 -0.64
N THR A 149 22.68 -0.25 -1.70
CA THR A 149 21.23 -0.46 -1.63
C THR A 149 20.91 -1.89 -1.24
N VAL A 150 19.91 -2.07 -0.37
CA VAL A 150 19.40 -3.40 0.02
C VAL A 150 18.55 -3.95 -1.12
N MET A 151 18.86 -5.18 -1.54
CA MET A 151 18.14 -5.91 -2.59
C MET A 151 17.45 -7.17 -2.02
N ALA A 152 16.47 -7.72 -2.75
CA ALA A 152 15.83 -8.98 -2.39
C ALA A 152 16.83 -10.15 -2.24
N ALA A 153 17.89 -10.16 -3.06
CA ALA A 153 18.98 -11.13 -2.97
C ALA A 153 19.72 -11.09 -1.61
N ASP A 154 19.81 -9.93 -0.95
CA ASP A 154 20.45 -9.82 0.37
C ASP A 154 19.59 -10.47 1.47
N VAL A 155 18.26 -10.38 1.34
CA VAL A 155 17.30 -11.05 2.22
C VAL A 155 17.39 -12.56 2.02
N GLN A 156 17.39 -13.01 0.75
CA GLN A 156 17.55 -14.41 0.39
C GLN A 156 18.84 -14.98 0.98
N PHE A 157 19.98 -14.33 0.73
CA PHE A 157 21.28 -14.73 1.27
C PHE A 157 21.27 -14.84 2.81
N SER A 158 20.62 -13.90 3.49
CA SER A 158 20.53 -13.91 4.96
C SER A 158 19.74 -15.12 5.47
N LEU A 159 18.62 -15.46 4.83
CA LEU A 159 17.79 -16.62 5.20
C LEU A 159 18.49 -17.95 4.90
N GLU A 160 19.19 -18.06 3.76
CA GLU A 160 20.01 -19.23 3.44
C GLU A 160 21.11 -19.47 4.48
N ARG A 161 21.76 -18.38 4.90
CA ARG A 161 22.80 -18.43 5.93
C ARG A 161 22.23 -18.88 7.28
N MET A 162 21.01 -18.45 7.62
CA MET A 162 20.33 -18.85 8.85
C MET A 162 19.99 -20.34 8.85
N LEU A 163 19.54 -20.89 7.72
CA LEU A 163 19.28 -22.32 7.56
C LEU A 163 20.55 -23.17 7.71
N LEU A 164 21.69 -22.69 7.22
CA LEU A 164 22.92 -23.48 7.20
C LEU A 164 23.75 -23.38 8.48
N ARG A 165 23.84 -22.20 9.09
CA ARG A 165 24.85 -21.91 10.13
C ARG A 165 24.26 -21.62 11.51
N SER A 166 22.95 -21.43 11.62
CA SER A 166 22.37 -20.97 12.87
C SER A 166 22.18 -22.07 13.90
N PRO A 167 22.44 -21.79 15.19
CA PRO A 167 21.96 -22.65 16.27
C PRO A 167 20.41 -22.75 16.28
N TYR A 168 19.72 -21.80 15.64
CA TYR A 168 18.27 -21.77 15.50
C TYR A 168 17.76 -22.23 14.12
N ALA A 169 18.58 -22.91 13.31
CA ALA A 169 18.22 -23.33 11.95
C ALA A 169 16.87 -24.08 11.88
N LYS A 170 16.53 -24.84 12.94
CA LYS A 170 15.24 -25.55 13.06
C LYS A 170 14.02 -24.63 12.99
N LEU A 171 14.12 -23.37 13.42
CA LEU A 171 13.02 -22.40 13.31
C LEU A 171 12.70 -22.02 11.86
N PHE A 172 13.70 -22.14 10.99
CA PHE A 172 13.59 -21.78 9.58
C PHE A 172 13.35 -23.00 8.68
N ALA A 173 13.40 -24.23 9.22
CA ALA A 173 13.35 -25.47 8.44
C ALA A 173 12.06 -25.66 7.62
N ALA A 174 10.97 -24.99 7.99
CA ALA A 174 9.72 -25.00 7.22
C ALA A 174 9.81 -24.17 5.92
N ILE A 175 10.81 -23.30 5.80
CA ILE A 175 10.95 -22.42 4.65
C ILE A 175 11.64 -23.20 3.53
N THR A 176 10.95 -23.33 2.40
CA THR A 176 11.45 -23.99 1.20
C THR A 176 11.57 -23.00 0.04
N GLY A 177 12.33 -23.33 -1.00
CA GLY A 177 12.40 -22.53 -2.23
C GLY A 177 13.31 -21.29 -2.22
N ILE A 178 13.90 -20.92 -1.08
CA ILE A 178 14.82 -19.76 -1.00
C ILE A 178 16.09 -19.97 -1.82
N ILE A 179 16.64 -21.19 -1.85
CA ILE A 179 17.98 -21.51 -2.42
C ILE A 179 18.06 -21.28 -3.96
N ASN A 180 16.92 -21.06 -4.64
CA ASN A 180 16.86 -20.95 -6.10
C ASN A 180 16.03 -19.77 -6.61
N PHE A 181 15.75 -18.76 -5.77
CA PHE A 181 14.96 -17.60 -6.22
C PHE A 181 15.77 -16.76 -7.23
N LYS A 182 15.59 -17.06 -8.52
CA LYS A 182 15.98 -16.16 -9.61
C LYS A 182 14.85 -15.16 -9.77
N GLY A 183 15.01 -13.99 -9.17
CA GLY A 183 14.08 -12.87 -9.36
C GLY A 183 13.85 -12.63 -10.85
N GLY A 184 12.57 -12.55 -11.23
CA GLY A 184 12.13 -12.05 -12.54
C GLY A 184 12.31 -10.56 -12.67
#